data_AF-A0A251NNM2-F1
#
_entry.id   AF-A0A251NNM2-F1
#
_cell.length_a   1.000
_cell.length_b   1.000
_cell.length_c   1.000
_cell.angle_alpha   90.00
_cell.angle_beta   90.00
_cell.angle_gamma   90.00
#
_symmetry.space_group_name_H-M   'P 1'
#
loop_
_entity.id
_entity.type
_entity.pdbx_description
1 polymer ?
#
loop_
_entity_poly.entity_id
_entity_poly.type
_entity_poly.pdbx_seq_one_letter_code
_entity_poly.pdbx_strand_id
1 'polypeptide(L)'
;MMDMDNFLDFESEDPLLNRPAVTKKRKKAIGLDDLLTDFYKEEDKLVEKKSKRAKPRRNNDSDEEDNHKEAALYDIVDKCENEMREISGKEDSFVWGICAFGDQKTPPPLSFPEIKSCTLLQSFINDELNSVIDISTENGDTFLEGLLVNGWLSKLVFASRHLEKSVATWTFNLMLYSPKEDLRASACDFWCAILSFENEVDLQPIKIDWFPSYSELKIALESYGFLFKLSSNTDSACSNSASRGPAQNIRAWLKLATASCQMRNKRAMYLTSEAEELIEVIICLFSDRQLQGLLVLLHECMQSAISYFTNEEWESSCEKIAKSLACRVPKDLNCLRIVECISVVNTRSKLFRSTVAHQILLSYFDHKTKAVIFSRCTYTWC
;
A
#
# COMPACT_ATOMS: atom_id res chain seq x y z
N MET A 1 29.71 14.79 28.19
CA MET A 1 30.17 13.38 28.28
C MET A 1 29.92 12.93 29.71
N MET A 2 28.85 12.19 29.91
CA MET A 2 28.51 11.34 31.06
C MET A 2 27.37 10.43 30.59
N ASP A 3 27.28 9.23 31.15
CA ASP A 3 26.84 8.04 30.42
C ASP A 3 25.36 7.96 30.05
N MET A 4 25.11 7.30 28.91
CA MET A 4 23.89 6.53 28.71
C MET A 4 24.12 5.14 29.31
N ASP A 5 23.32 4.76 30.29
CA ASP A 5 22.80 3.40 30.44
C ASP A 5 21.86 3.35 31.65
N ASN A 6 20.56 3.26 31.39
CA ASN A 6 19.61 2.63 32.31
C ASN A 6 18.37 2.19 31.51
N PHE A 7 18.44 0.96 31.01
CA PHE A 7 17.32 0.32 30.32
C PHE A 7 16.17 0.03 31.31
N LEU A 8 14.96 -0.04 30.75
CA LEU A 8 13.71 -0.20 31.49
C LEU A 8 13.69 -1.52 32.29
N ASP A 9 13.70 -1.39 33.62
CA ASP A 9 13.45 -2.48 34.55
C ASP A 9 11.94 -2.75 34.66
N PHE A 10 11.56 -4.03 34.54
CA PHE A 10 10.17 -4.51 34.50
C PHE A 10 9.94 -5.68 35.48
N GLU A 11 10.47 -5.60 36.70
CA GLU A 11 10.10 -6.50 37.80
C GLU A 11 9.37 -5.78 38.96
N SER A 12 8.04 -5.70 38.87
CA SER A 12 7.18 -5.60 40.07
C SER A 12 5.76 -6.12 39.79
N GLU A 13 5.53 -7.42 39.99
CA GLU A 13 4.18 -7.97 40.22
C GLU A 13 3.88 -7.97 41.73
N ASP A 14 2.64 -7.63 42.12
CA ASP A 14 1.96 -8.20 43.29
C ASP A 14 0.43 -7.95 43.20
N PRO A 15 -0.45 -8.60 43.99
CA PRO A 15 -1.30 -9.66 43.40
C PRO A 15 -2.80 -9.53 43.77
N LEU A 16 -3.54 -10.66 43.63
CA LEU A 16 -4.93 -10.92 44.06
C LEU A 16 -6.01 -10.32 43.13
N LEU A 17 -7.02 -11.03 42.60
CA LEU A 17 -7.47 -12.43 42.61
C LEU A 17 -8.19 -12.65 41.23
N ASN A 18 -8.54 -13.84 40.73
CA ASN A 18 -8.69 -15.17 41.33
C ASN A 18 -8.41 -16.28 40.28
N ARG A 19 -8.66 -17.56 40.62
CA ARG A 19 -8.64 -18.72 39.69
C ARG A 19 -9.72 -19.75 40.06
N PRO A 20 -10.33 -20.45 39.08
CA PRO A 20 -10.80 -21.82 39.27
C PRO A 20 -9.62 -22.81 39.25
N ALA A 21 -9.78 -23.98 39.87
CA ALA A 21 -8.67 -24.85 40.25
C ALA A 21 -7.88 -25.53 39.11
N VAL A 22 -6.60 -25.76 39.39
CA VAL A 22 -5.60 -26.42 38.52
C VAL A 22 -5.82 -27.94 38.44
N THR A 23 -5.80 -28.51 37.24
CA THR A 23 -5.34 -29.90 37.04
C THR A 23 -3.87 -29.90 36.65
N LYS A 24 -3.04 -30.63 37.40
CA LYS A 24 -1.58 -30.51 37.34
C LYS A 24 -0.99 -31.27 36.15
N LYS A 25 -0.53 -30.55 35.13
CA LYS A 25 0.66 -30.93 34.34
C LYS A 25 1.61 -29.72 34.24
N ARG A 26 2.71 -29.76 35.01
CA ARG A 26 3.82 -28.80 34.87
C ARG A 26 4.35 -28.92 33.43
N LYS A 27 4.11 -27.91 32.60
CA LYS A 27 4.92 -27.71 31.40
C LYS A 27 6.31 -27.33 31.89
N LYS A 28 7.34 -28.10 31.52
CA LYS A 28 8.73 -27.63 31.66
C LYS A 28 8.88 -26.41 30.73
N ALA A 29 9.67 -25.42 31.16
CA ALA A 29 10.24 -24.48 30.20
C ALA A 29 11.11 -25.30 29.25
N ILE A 30 10.85 -25.20 27.94
CA ILE A 30 11.60 -25.91 26.91
C ILE A 30 12.89 -25.13 26.70
N GLY A 31 14.03 -25.72 27.05
CA GLY A 31 15.35 -25.12 26.83
C GLY A 31 15.74 -25.17 25.35
N LEU A 32 16.71 -24.35 24.95
CA LEU A 32 17.30 -24.42 23.61
C LEU A 32 17.92 -25.81 23.37
N ASP A 33 18.51 -26.41 24.40
CA ASP A 33 19.05 -27.76 24.38
C ASP A 33 17.98 -28.84 24.20
N ASP A 34 16.76 -28.65 24.74
CA ASP A 34 15.64 -29.57 24.51
C ASP A 34 15.22 -29.54 23.03
N LEU A 35 15.18 -28.35 22.41
CA LEU A 35 14.86 -28.18 20.99
C LEU A 35 15.92 -28.79 20.07
N LEU A 36 17.21 -28.58 20.36
CA LEU A 36 18.31 -29.22 19.66
C LEU A 36 18.25 -30.76 19.78
N THR A 37 17.97 -31.26 20.98
CA THR A 37 17.84 -32.70 21.23
C THR A 37 16.65 -33.30 20.49
N ASP A 38 15.53 -32.59 20.37
CA ASP A 38 14.37 -33.05 19.62
C ASP A 38 14.57 -32.94 18.10
N PHE A 39 15.31 -31.94 17.61
CA PHE A 39 15.74 -31.84 16.21
C PHE A 39 16.56 -33.06 15.76
N TYR A 40 17.63 -33.41 16.50
CA TYR A 40 18.43 -34.60 16.17
C TYR A 40 17.63 -35.90 16.27
N LYS A 41 16.71 -36.03 17.23
CA LYS A 41 15.78 -37.18 17.30
C LYS A 41 14.80 -37.25 16.12
N GLU A 42 14.44 -36.12 15.52
CA GLU A 42 13.56 -36.07 14.34
C GLU A 42 14.34 -36.46 13.08
N GLU A 43 15.59 -36.00 12.96
CA GLU A 43 16.53 -36.40 11.92
C GLU A 43 16.80 -37.93 11.95
N ASP A 44 17.11 -38.50 13.11
CA ASP A 44 17.27 -39.95 13.29
C ASP A 44 16.01 -40.74 12.90
N LYS A 45 14.81 -40.25 13.25
CA LYS A 45 13.54 -40.89 12.84
C LYS A 45 13.32 -40.85 11.32
N LEU A 46 13.81 -39.82 10.63
CA LEU A 46 13.73 -39.74 9.17
C LEU A 46 14.70 -40.72 8.50
N VAL A 47 15.91 -40.89 9.04
CA VAL A 47 16.86 -41.93 8.61
C VAL A 47 16.28 -43.33 8.86
N GLU A 48 15.67 -43.57 10.02
CA GLU A 48 15.05 -44.86 10.36
C GLU A 48 13.78 -45.16 9.51
N LYS A 49 13.02 -44.13 9.11
CA LYS A 49 11.92 -44.28 8.14
C LYS A 49 12.42 -44.59 6.73
N LYS A 50 13.55 -44.01 6.30
CA LYS A 50 14.19 -44.33 5.01
C LYS A 50 14.70 -45.79 5.00
N SER A 51 15.33 -46.27 6.08
CA SER A 51 15.79 -47.67 6.15
C SER A 51 14.64 -48.69 6.21
N LYS A 52 13.51 -48.35 6.85
CA LYS A 52 12.32 -49.22 6.92
C LYS A 52 11.57 -49.38 5.58
N ARG A 53 11.78 -48.52 4.59
CA ARG A 53 11.28 -48.72 3.20
C ARG A 53 12.07 -49.77 2.41
N ALA A 54 13.24 -50.22 2.86
CA ALA A 54 14.08 -51.18 2.16
C ALA A 54 13.73 -52.66 2.44
N LYS A 55 12.44 -53.04 2.32
CA LYS A 55 12.01 -54.46 2.31
C LYS A 55 11.03 -54.72 1.17
N PRO A 56 11.29 -55.69 0.27
CA PRO A 56 10.43 -55.96 -0.86
C PRO A 56 9.19 -56.76 -0.46
N ARG A 57 8.02 -56.37 -0.97
CA ARG A 57 6.83 -57.23 -1.06
C ARG A 57 6.17 -57.08 -2.44
N ARG A 58 5.60 -58.18 -2.92
CA ARG A 58 5.21 -58.42 -4.32
C ARG A 58 3.94 -57.68 -4.75
N ASN A 59 3.91 -57.38 -6.06
CA ASN A 59 2.81 -57.17 -6.99
C ASN A 59 1.40 -56.87 -6.43
N ASN A 60 0.82 -55.77 -6.91
CA ASN A 60 -0.28 -55.84 -7.89
C ASN A 60 -0.19 -54.63 -8.82
N ASP A 61 -0.43 -54.84 -10.12
CA ASP A 61 -0.31 -53.81 -11.16
C ASP A 61 -1.58 -52.96 -11.23
N SER A 62 -1.44 -51.61 -11.29
CA SER A 62 -2.36 -50.62 -11.90
C SER A 62 -2.21 -49.21 -11.28
N ASP A 63 -1.04 -48.55 -11.38
CA ASP A 63 -0.87 -47.12 -10.96
C ASP A 63 0.26 -46.36 -11.72
N GLU A 64 0.80 -46.90 -12.83
CA GLU A 64 2.02 -46.35 -13.47
C GLU A 64 1.83 -44.95 -14.11
N GLU A 65 0.62 -44.57 -14.51
CA GLU A 65 0.40 -43.32 -15.28
C GLU A 65 0.31 -42.05 -14.41
N ASP A 66 -0.05 -42.17 -13.13
CA ASP A 66 -0.03 -41.04 -12.19
C ASP A 66 1.35 -40.87 -11.55
N ASN A 67 2.06 -41.98 -11.29
CA ASN A 67 3.41 -41.98 -10.74
C ASN A 67 4.40 -41.21 -11.64
N HIS A 68 4.25 -41.25 -12.97
CA HIS A 68 5.08 -40.46 -13.89
C HIS A 68 4.82 -38.95 -13.82
N LYS A 69 3.57 -38.51 -13.55
CA LYS A 69 3.24 -37.08 -13.39
C LYS A 69 3.69 -36.57 -12.03
N GLU A 70 3.52 -37.38 -10.98
CA GLU A 70 4.00 -37.07 -9.64
C GLU A 70 5.53 -36.99 -9.59
N ALA A 71 6.24 -37.93 -10.22
CA ALA A 71 7.70 -37.88 -10.35
C ALA A 71 8.19 -36.65 -11.13
N ALA A 72 7.52 -36.27 -12.23
CA ALA A 72 7.87 -35.06 -12.98
C ALA A 72 7.63 -33.77 -12.18
N LEU A 73 6.55 -33.72 -11.39
CA LEU A 73 6.32 -32.63 -10.44
C LEU A 73 7.37 -32.60 -9.33
N TYR A 74 7.76 -33.77 -8.80
CA TYR A 74 8.79 -33.89 -7.76
C TYR A 74 10.15 -33.39 -8.26
N ASP A 75 10.58 -33.78 -9.47
CA ASP A 75 11.81 -33.27 -10.10
C ASP A 75 11.79 -31.75 -10.29
N ILE A 76 10.64 -31.17 -10.66
CA ILE A 76 10.49 -29.72 -10.80
C ILE A 76 10.57 -29.02 -9.43
N VAL A 77 9.96 -29.60 -8.40
CA VAL A 77 9.98 -29.06 -7.02
C VAL A 77 11.37 -29.16 -6.41
N ASP A 78 12.03 -30.31 -6.48
CA ASP A 78 13.38 -30.53 -5.94
C ASP A 78 14.41 -29.62 -6.63
N LYS A 79 14.32 -29.50 -7.98
CA LYS A 79 15.13 -28.54 -8.72
C LYS A 79 14.90 -27.09 -8.26
N CYS A 80 13.65 -26.70 -8.04
CA CYS A 80 13.30 -25.37 -7.54
C CYS A 80 13.81 -25.13 -6.10
N GLU A 81 13.72 -26.14 -5.23
CA GLU A 81 14.23 -26.10 -3.86
C GLU A 81 15.76 -25.99 -3.81
N ASN A 82 16.45 -26.66 -4.74
CA ASN A 82 17.91 -26.58 -4.87
C ASN A 82 18.35 -25.23 -5.48
N GLU A 83 17.64 -24.70 -6.49
CA GLU A 83 17.84 -23.33 -6.99
C GLU A 83 17.61 -22.28 -5.87
N MET A 84 16.59 -22.45 -5.01
CA MET A 84 16.37 -21.59 -3.84
C MET A 84 17.48 -21.71 -2.79
N ARG A 85 17.97 -22.94 -2.49
CA ARG A 85 19.08 -23.14 -1.55
C ARG A 85 20.34 -22.42 -2.02
N GLU A 86 20.68 -22.50 -3.30
CA GLU A 86 21.84 -21.82 -3.89
C GLU A 86 21.73 -20.29 -3.80
N ILE A 87 20.53 -19.73 -3.93
CA ILE A 87 20.26 -18.30 -3.73
C ILE A 87 20.37 -17.92 -2.24
N SER A 88 19.90 -18.78 -1.33
CA SER A 88 19.91 -18.53 0.12
C SER A 88 21.30 -18.57 0.78
N GLY A 89 22.26 -19.28 0.17
CA GLY A 89 23.62 -19.42 0.68
C GLY A 89 24.51 -18.17 0.53
N LYS A 90 24.00 -17.14 -0.15
CA LYS A 90 24.63 -15.81 -0.20
C LYS A 90 23.96 -14.92 0.82
N GLU A 91 24.65 -14.67 1.92
CA GLU A 91 24.26 -13.72 2.96
C GLU A 91 24.49 -12.26 2.49
N ASP A 92 24.10 -11.97 1.26
CA ASP A 92 23.97 -10.61 0.75
C ASP A 92 22.64 -10.06 1.29
N SER A 93 22.68 -8.89 1.91
CA SER A 93 21.47 -8.14 2.20
C SER A 93 20.85 -7.72 0.87
N PHE A 94 19.96 -8.55 0.30
CA PHE A 94 19.32 -8.27 -0.97
C PHE A 94 18.74 -6.85 -0.91
N VAL A 95 19.23 -5.97 -1.79
CA VAL A 95 18.81 -4.57 -1.90
C VAL A 95 17.43 -4.58 -2.55
N TRP A 96 16.43 -4.96 -1.75
CA TRP A 96 15.02 -4.95 -2.11
C TRP A 96 14.47 -3.52 -1.96
N GLY A 97 13.47 -3.22 -2.79
CA GLY A 97 12.90 -1.90 -2.91
C GLY A 97 13.07 -1.39 -4.34
N ILE A 98 11.97 -1.20 -5.05
CA ILE A 98 11.96 -0.50 -6.34
C ILE A 98 11.85 0.99 -6.05
N CYS A 99 12.72 1.79 -6.66
CA CYS A 99 12.64 3.25 -6.56
C CYS A 99 11.41 3.74 -7.34
N ALA A 100 10.32 4.03 -6.64
CA ALA A 100 9.07 4.51 -7.25
C ALA A 100 9.12 6.01 -7.58
N PHE A 101 10.09 6.74 -7.02
CA PHE A 101 10.26 8.20 -7.16
C PHE A 101 11.60 8.58 -7.81
N GLY A 102 11.52 9.25 -8.96
CA GLY A 102 12.63 9.97 -9.57
C GLY A 102 12.78 11.40 -9.03
N ASP A 103 13.25 12.30 -9.88
CA ASP A 103 13.39 13.73 -9.54
C ASP A 103 12.02 14.45 -9.52
N GLN A 104 11.82 15.28 -8.50
CA GLN A 104 10.62 16.12 -8.37
C GLN A 104 10.64 17.31 -9.36
N LYS A 105 9.48 17.65 -9.90
CA LYS A 105 9.23 18.85 -10.72
C LYS A 105 8.88 20.03 -9.81
N THR A 106 9.07 21.25 -10.31
CA THR A 106 8.59 22.46 -9.61
C THR A 106 7.06 22.38 -9.40
N PRO A 107 6.55 22.53 -8.16
CA PRO A 107 5.11 22.57 -7.90
C PRO A 107 4.41 23.71 -8.66
N PRO A 108 3.11 23.57 -8.99
CA PRO A 108 2.34 24.67 -9.56
C PRO A 108 2.26 25.86 -8.59
N PRO A 109 2.20 27.11 -9.09
CA PRO A 109 2.10 28.29 -8.24
C PRO A 109 0.79 28.32 -7.47
N LEU A 110 0.88 28.54 -6.15
CA LEU A 110 -0.26 28.57 -5.22
C LEU A 110 -1.03 29.91 -5.23
N SER A 111 -1.25 30.49 -6.41
CA SER A 111 -2.05 31.71 -6.55
C SER A 111 -3.50 31.37 -6.90
N PHE A 112 -4.45 31.72 -6.01
CA PHE A 112 -5.87 31.42 -6.19
C PHE A 112 -6.73 32.70 -6.22
N PRO A 113 -6.74 33.48 -7.32
CA PRO A 113 -7.55 34.70 -7.41
C PRO A 113 -9.04 34.47 -7.12
N GLU A 114 -9.55 33.28 -7.47
CA GLU A 114 -10.94 32.86 -7.23
C GLU A 114 -11.34 32.83 -5.74
N ILE A 115 -10.38 32.67 -4.81
CA ILE A 115 -10.67 32.65 -3.37
C ILE A 115 -11.10 34.02 -2.86
N LYS A 116 -10.58 35.10 -3.44
CA LYS A 116 -10.94 36.49 -3.08
C LYS A 116 -12.40 36.82 -3.40
N SER A 117 -13.00 36.06 -4.32
CA SER A 117 -14.40 36.14 -4.74
C SER A 117 -15.31 35.06 -4.11
N CYS A 118 -14.83 34.23 -3.18
CA CYS A 118 -15.70 33.23 -2.54
C CYS A 118 -16.76 33.88 -1.65
N THR A 119 -17.97 33.34 -1.63
CA THR A 119 -19.10 33.92 -0.89
C THR A 119 -18.87 33.88 0.62
N LEU A 120 -18.15 32.87 1.12
CA LEU A 120 -17.74 32.77 2.52
C LEU A 120 -16.81 33.93 2.94
N LEU A 121 -15.81 34.30 2.13
CA LEU A 121 -14.95 35.46 2.44
C LEU A 121 -15.73 36.77 2.29
N GLN A 122 -16.55 36.88 1.25
CA GLN A 122 -17.39 38.06 1.02
C GLN A 122 -18.44 38.25 2.13
N SER A 123 -18.97 37.19 2.75
CA SER A 123 -19.85 37.35 3.91
C SER A 123 -19.11 37.94 5.10
N PHE A 124 -17.87 37.51 5.39
CA PHE A 124 -17.07 38.11 6.46
C PHE A 124 -16.68 39.56 6.18
N ILE A 125 -16.35 39.91 4.93
CA ILE A 125 -15.98 41.29 4.56
C ILE A 125 -17.16 42.26 4.72
N ASN A 126 -18.39 41.81 4.42
CA ASN A 126 -19.61 42.62 4.48
C ASN A 126 -20.34 42.56 5.84
N ASP A 127 -19.82 41.83 6.82
CA ASP A 127 -20.42 41.71 8.16
C ASP A 127 -20.02 42.89 9.07
N GLU A 128 -20.90 43.28 10.00
CA GLU A 128 -20.62 44.34 10.97
C GLU A 128 -19.41 44.00 11.88
N LEU A 129 -19.18 42.71 12.14
CA LEU A 129 -18.01 42.21 12.88
C LEU A 129 -16.68 42.47 12.16
N ASN A 130 -16.70 42.77 10.86
CA ASN A 130 -15.48 43.12 10.14
C ASN A 130 -14.80 44.38 10.72
N SER A 131 -15.58 45.27 11.34
CA SER A 131 -15.06 46.44 12.08
C SER A 131 -14.14 46.09 13.26
N VAL A 132 -14.15 44.83 13.72
CA VAL A 132 -13.30 44.31 14.82
C VAL A 132 -12.14 43.47 14.30
N ILE A 133 -12.29 42.83 13.13
CA ILE A 133 -11.33 41.85 12.58
C ILE A 133 -10.43 42.48 11.49
N ASP A 134 -10.86 43.58 10.86
CA ASP A 134 -10.15 44.33 9.81
C ASP A 134 -9.77 43.44 8.60
N ILE A 135 -10.73 42.66 8.11
CA ILE A 135 -10.59 41.80 6.93
C ILE A 135 -10.79 42.62 5.66
N SER A 136 -9.77 42.58 4.81
CA SER A 136 -9.73 43.19 3.47
C SER A 136 -9.49 42.13 2.40
N THR A 137 -9.63 42.51 1.13
CA THR A 137 -9.28 41.66 -0.02
C THR A 137 -7.77 41.38 -0.13
N GLU A 138 -6.94 42.10 0.62
CA GLU A 138 -5.49 41.91 0.68
C GLU A 138 -5.07 40.88 1.73
N ASN A 139 -5.70 40.88 2.91
CA ASN A 139 -5.38 39.93 4.00
C ASN A 139 -6.31 38.70 4.08
N GLY A 140 -7.40 38.68 3.31
CA GLY A 140 -8.40 37.59 3.33
C GLY A 140 -7.83 36.19 3.11
N ASP A 141 -6.80 36.04 2.28
CA ASP A 141 -6.12 34.75 2.04
C ASP A 141 -5.49 34.21 3.36
N THR A 142 -4.85 35.09 4.14
CA THR A 142 -4.25 34.78 5.46
C THR A 142 -5.33 34.50 6.51
N PHE A 143 -6.46 35.20 6.47
CA PHE A 143 -7.61 34.93 7.34
C PHE A 143 -8.18 33.52 7.10
N LEU A 144 -8.35 33.13 5.82
CA LEU A 144 -8.79 31.78 5.46
C LEU A 144 -7.76 30.71 5.83
N GLU A 145 -6.45 30.95 5.65
CA GLU A 145 -5.39 30.07 6.18
C GLU A 145 -5.55 29.88 7.71
N GLY A 146 -5.82 30.97 8.45
CA GLY A 146 -6.08 30.92 9.89
C GLY A 146 -7.32 30.11 10.26
N LEU A 147 -8.43 30.26 9.53
CA LEU A 147 -9.65 29.46 9.74
C LEU A 147 -9.43 27.97 9.42
N LEU A 148 -8.60 27.66 8.42
CA LEU A 148 -8.25 26.29 8.05
C LEU A 148 -7.39 25.63 9.15
N VAL A 149 -6.30 26.28 9.57
CA VAL A 149 -5.37 25.75 10.58
C VAL A 149 -6.06 25.52 11.93
N ASN A 150 -6.93 26.44 12.34
CA ASN A 150 -7.68 26.31 13.60
C ASN A 150 -8.93 25.39 13.49
N GLY A 151 -9.16 24.73 12.35
CA GLY A 151 -10.30 23.84 12.14
C GLY A 151 -11.67 24.53 12.19
N TRP A 152 -11.72 25.85 12.01
CA TRP A 152 -12.99 26.60 11.92
C TRP A 152 -13.60 26.52 10.53
N LEU A 153 -12.78 26.40 9.47
CA LEU A 153 -13.29 26.30 8.10
C LEU A 153 -14.17 25.07 7.87
N SER A 154 -13.80 23.90 8.42
CA SER A 154 -14.64 22.70 8.37
C SER A 154 -15.95 22.89 9.14
N LYS A 155 -15.91 23.47 10.35
CA LYS A 155 -17.11 23.81 11.13
C LYS A 155 -18.05 24.75 10.37
N LEU A 156 -17.51 25.77 9.68
CA LEU A 156 -18.28 26.68 8.84
C LEU A 156 -18.95 25.95 7.67
N VAL A 157 -18.24 25.06 6.98
CA VAL A 157 -18.81 24.22 5.90
C VAL A 157 -19.88 23.26 6.41
N PHE A 158 -19.72 22.69 7.62
CA PHE A 158 -20.74 21.85 8.24
C PHE A 158 -21.97 22.64 8.71
N ALA A 159 -21.80 23.91 9.11
CA ALA A 159 -22.89 24.81 9.48
C ALA A 159 -23.64 25.37 8.26
N SER A 160 -22.92 25.80 7.22
CA SER A 160 -23.49 26.31 5.96
C SER A 160 -24.09 25.21 5.08
N ARG A 161 -23.69 23.96 5.30
CA ARG A 161 -23.99 22.78 4.46
C ARG A 161 -23.55 22.94 3.01
N HIS A 162 -22.62 23.84 2.73
CA HIS A 162 -22.16 24.17 1.39
C HIS A 162 -20.64 24.38 1.35
N LEU A 163 -19.96 23.59 0.51
CA LEU A 163 -18.57 23.78 0.13
C LEU A 163 -18.52 24.37 -1.29
N GLU A 164 -18.16 25.65 -1.36
CA GLU A 164 -17.93 26.36 -2.61
C GLU A 164 -16.76 25.77 -3.41
N LYS A 165 -16.85 25.85 -4.75
CA LYS A 165 -15.79 25.39 -5.66
C LYS A 165 -14.43 26.04 -5.36
N SER A 166 -14.40 27.35 -5.13
CA SER A 166 -13.17 28.13 -4.87
C SER A 166 -12.46 27.68 -3.59
N VAL A 167 -13.20 27.46 -2.50
CA VAL A 167 -12.67 26.94 -1.24
C VAL A 167 -12.20 25.49 -1.40
N ALA A 168 -12.93 24.67 -2.16
CA ALA A 168 -12.57 23.28 -2.44
C ALA A 168 -11.26 23.18 -3.24
N THR A 169 -11.15 23.88 -4.37
CA THR A 169 -9.94 23.87 -5.21
C THR A 169 -8.74 24.44 -4.47
N TRP A 170 -8.91 25.53 -3.71
CA TRP A 170 -7.85 26.13 -2.89
C TRP A 170 -7.34 25.15 -1.81
N THR A 171 -8.22 24.58 -0.98
CA THR A 171 -7.80 23.62 0.06
C THR A 171 -7.17 22.37 -0.53
N PHE A 172 -7.68 21.83 -1.64
CA PHE A 172 -7.08 20.67 -2.31
C PHE A 172 -5.65 20.96 -2.80
N ASN A 173 -5.42 22.13 -3.40
CA ASN A 173 -4.08 22.53 -3.83
C ASN A 173 -3.15 22.85 -2.65
N LEU A 174 -3.65 23.43 -1.55
CA LEU A 174 -2.87 23.57 -0.32
C LEU A 174 -2.42 22.21 0.23
N MET A 175 -3.34 21.24 0.30
CA MET A 175 -3.03 19.87 0.73
C MET A 175 -1.92 19.24 -0.13
N LEU A 176 -2.02 19.41 -1.45
CA LEU A 176 -1.09 18.79 -2.38
C LEU A 176 0.27 19.50 -2.46
N TYR A 177 0.31 20.83 -2.50
CA TYR A 177 1.50 21.60 -2.93
C TYR A 177 2.01 22.64 -1.93
N SER A 178 1.34 22.86 -0.79
CA SER A 178 1.82 23.85 0.19
C SER A 178 3.20 23.48 0.76
N PRO A 179 4.15 24.45 0.84
CA PRO A 179 5.41 24.25 1.53
C PRO A 179 5.25 24.29 3.06
N LYS A 180 4.16 24.88 3.59
CA LYS A 180 3.89 24.92 5.04
C LYS A 180 3.23 23.60 5.46
N GLU A 181 3.86 22.87 6.39
CA GLU A 181 3.36 21.58 6.86
C GLU A 181 1.98 21.69 7.51
N ASP A 182 1.77 22.69 8.38
CA ASP A 182 0.50 22.94 9.06
C ASP A 182 -0.65 23.13 8.06
N LEU A 183 -0.44 23.91 6.99
CA LEU A 183 -1.45 24.09 5.95
C LEU A 183 -1.77 22.78 5.22
N ARG A 184 -0.76 21.96 4.90
CA ARG A 184 -1.00 20.65 4.25
C ARG A 184 -1.79 19.72 5.17
N ALA A 185 -1.42 19.65 6.44
CA ALA A 185 -2.05 18.81 7.44
C ALA A 185 -3.51 19.23 7.65
N SER A 186 -3.75 20.52 7.92
CA SER A 186 -5.10 21.06 8.11
C SER A 186 -5.97 20.96 6.85
N ALA A 187 -5.40 21.16 5.66
CA ALA A 187 -6.10 20.94 4.39
C ALA A 187 -6.46 19.45 4.16
N CYS A 188 -5.57 18.54 4.55
CA CYS A 188 -5.84 17.11 4.49
C CYS A 188 -6.96 16.71 5.45
N ASP A 189 -6.88 17.14 6.71
CA ASP A 189 -7.86 16.80 7.73
C ASP A 189 -9.22 17.46 7.44
N PHE A 190 -9.24 18.66 6.83
CA PHE A 190 -10.44 19.28 6.26
C PHE A 190 -11.11 18.40 5.19
N TRP A 191 -10.35 17.91 4.20
CA TRP A 191 -10.90 17.04 3.16
C TRP A 191 -11.32 15.68 3.70
N CYS A 192 -10.54 15.05 4.59
CA CYS A 192 -10.91 13.82 5.26
C CYS A 192 -12.21 14.00 6.05
N ALA A 193 -12.35 15.08 6.84
CA ALA A 193 -13.57 15.35 7.59
C ALA A 193 -14.81 15.53 6.69
N ILE A 194 -14.67 16.22 5.55
CA ILE A 194 -15.78 16.47 4.62
C ILE A 194 -16.21 15.20 3.88
N LEU A 195 -15.26 14.37 3.44
CA LEU A 195 -15.56 13.12 2.74
C LEU A 195 -16.07 12.03 3.68
N SER A 196 -15.47 11.91 4.88
CA SER A 196 -15.92 11.00 5.92
C SER A 196 -17.20 11.45 6.63
N PHE A 197 -17.71 12.67 6.38
CA PHE A 197 -18.92 13.18 7.03
C PHE A 197 -20.13 12.27 6.77
N GLU A 198 -20.50 11.47 7.76
CA GLU A 198 -21.78 10.77 7.79
C GLU A 198 -22.85 11.75 8.28
N ASN A 199 -23.96 11.82 7.55
CA ASN A 199 -25.11 12.56 8.05
C ASN A 199 -25.63 11.79 9.27
N GLU A 200 -25.78 12.48 10.41
CA GLU A 200 -26.74 12.02 11.40
C GLU A 200 -28.10 11.84 10.71
N VAL A 201 -28.81 10.78 11.11
CA VAL A 201 -30.13 10.45 10.55
C VAL A 201 -31.00 11.71 10.65
N ASP A 202 -31.62 12.09 9.53
CA ASP A 202 -32.42 13.32 9.29
C ASP A 202 -31.70 14.59 8.81
N LEU A 203 -30.36 14.63 8.67
CA LEU A 203 -29.67 15.81 8.11
C LEU A 203 -29.41 15.73 6.58
N GLN A 204 -29.57 16.88 5.90
CA GLN A 204 -29.27 17.01 4.47
C GLN A 204 -27.75 16.90 4.21
N PRO A 205 -27.31 16.17 3.16
CA PRO A 205 -25.89 16.07 2.82
C PRO A 205 -25.31 17.43 2.42
N ILE A 206 -24.02 17.61 2.71
CA ILE A 206 -23.26 18.81 2.34
C ILE A 206 -23.26 18.93 0.81
N LYS A 207 -23.71 20.07 0.29
CA LYS A 207 -23.56 20.42 -1.11
C LYS A 207 -22.09 20.74 -1.37
N ILE A 208 -21.42 19.91 -2.16
CA ILE A 208 -20.03 20.12 -2.58
C ILE A 208 -20.05 20.46 -4.07
N ASP A 209 -19.64 21.68 -4.41
CA ASP A 209 -19.69 22.19 -5.80
C ASP A 209 -18.60 21.58 -6.69
N TRP A 210 -17.51 21.09 -6.10
CA TRP A 210 -16.37 20.55 -6.82
C TRP A 210 -15.68 19.43 -6.02
N PHE A 211 -15.28 18.38 -6.71
CA PHE A 211 -14.61 17.20 -6.15
C PHE A 211 -13.26 17.00 -6.86
N PRO A 212 -12.21 16.58 -6.15
CA PRO A 212 -10.92 16.27 -6.76
C PRO A 212 -11.03 15.06 -7.67
N SER A 213 -10.47 15.18 -8.88
CA SER A 213 -10.41 14.09 -9.86
C SER A 213 -9.18 13.20 -9.65
N TYR A 214 -9.24 11.97 -10.17
CA TYR A 214 -8.06 11.10 -10.18
C TYR A 214 -6.92 11.66 -11.04
N SER A 215 -7.24 12.33 -12.16
CA SER A 215 -6.22 12.94 -13.02
C SER A 215 -5.41 14.04 -12.29
N GLU A 216 -6.03 14.84 -11.44
CA GLU A 216 -5.33 15.84 -10.61
C GLU A 216 -4.46 15.19 -9.53
N LEU A 217 -4.96 14.13 -8.86
CA LEU A 217 -4.17 13.33 -7.92
C LEU A 217 -2.96 12.67 -8.58
N LYS A 218 -3.12 12.20 -9.82
CA LYS A 218 -2.06 11.64 -10.65
C LYS A 218 -1.04 12.69 -11.06
N ILE A 219 -1.47 13.84 -11.58
CA ILE A 219 -0.59 14.96 -11.94
C ILE A 219 0.23 15.42 -10.72
N ALA A 220 -0.37 15.46 -9.53
CA ALA A 220 0.36 15.76 -8.30
C ALA A 220 1.46 14.73 -8.04
N LEU A 221 1.14 13.44 -8.09
CA LEU A 221 2.10 12.36 -7.86
C LEU A 221 3.24 12.34 -8.90
N GLU A 222 2.93 12.60 -10.18
CA GLU A 222 3.93 12.80 -11.25
C GLU A 222 4.79 14.05 -11.06
N SER A 223 4.23 15.11 -10.47
CA SER A 223 4.98 16.33 -10.11
C SER A 223 5.96 16.04 -8.99
N TYR A 224 5.63 15.10 -8.12
CA TYR A 224 6.52 14.57 -7.10
C TYR A 224 7.44 13.44 -7.57
N GLY A 225 7.59 13.25 -8.89
CA GLY A 225 8.57 12.35 -9.48
C GLY A 225 8.15 10.88 -9.52
N PHE A 226 6.89 10.54 -9.19
CA PHE A 226 6.44 9.14 -9.21
C PHE A 226 6.45 8.53 -10.62
N LEU A 227 6.92 7.30 -10.72
CA LEU A 227 7.18 6.58 -11.96
C LEU A 227 6.10 5.51 -12.24
N PHE A 228 5.04 5.90 -12.96
CA PHE A 228 3.94 5.00 -13.38
C PHE A 228 4.40 3.78 -14.20
N LYS A 229 5.60 3.83 -14.77
CA LYS A 229 6.27 2.68 -15.40
C LYS A 229 7.46 2.28 -14.54
N LEU A 230 7.36 1.12 -13.90
CA LEU A 230 8.50 0.45 -13.27
C LEU A 230 9.56 0.20 -14.34
N SER A 231 10.67 0.93 -14.30
CA SER A 231 11.80 0.74 -15.19
C SER A 231 12.58 -0.49 -14.75
N SER A 232 12.78 -1.46 -15.66
CA SER A 232 13.61 -2.64 -15.41
C SER A 232 15.11 -2.33 -15.35
N ASN A 233 15.54 -1.09 -15.65
CA ASN A 233 16.94 -0.72 -15.64
C ASN A 233 17.40 -0.41 -14.21
N THR A 234 17.93 -1.44 -13.55
CA THR A 234 18.75 -1.37 -12.33
C THR A 234 19.95 -0.43 -12.43
N ASP A 235 20.33 -0.03 -13.65
CA ASP A 235 21.50 0.80 -13.94
C ASP A 235 21.30 2.29 -13.60
N SER A 236 20.06 2.70 -13.27
CA SER A 236 19.81 3.97 -12.58
C SER A 236 20.29 3.85 -11.13
N ALA A 237 21.62 3.89 -10.93
CA ALA A 237 22.22 4.09 -9.63
C ALA A 237 21.53 5.26 -8.89
N CYS A 238 21.46 5.17 -7.56
CA CYS A 238 20.81 6.18 -6.75
C CYS A 238 21.59 7.51 -6.81
N SER A 239 21.28 8.33 -7.81
CA SER A 239 21.76 9.71 -7.91
C SER A 239 21.31 10.44 -6.65
N ASN A 240 22.27 10.95 -5.88
CA ASN A 240 22.07 11.64 -4.61
C ASN A 240 21.54 13.07 -4.81
N SER A 241 20.54 13.28 -5.69
CA SER A 241 19.86 14.57 -5.79
C SER A 241 19.03 14.78 -4.53
N ALA A 242 19.17 15.95 -3.89
CA ALA A 242 18.43 16.29 -2.67
C ALA A 242 16.90 16.41 -2.90
N SER A 243 16.46 16.34 -4.15
CA SER A 243 15.08 16.36 -4.64
C SER A 243 14.50 14.96 -4.92
N ARG A 244 15.24 13.87 -4.69
CA ARG A 244 14.78 12.50 -4.96
C ARG A 244 14.18 11.86 -3.70
N GLY A 245 12.99 11.29 -3.87
CA GLY A 245 12.27 10.56 -2.82
C GLY A 245 10.79 10.93 -2.76
N PRO A 246 9.98 10.20 -1.97
CA PRO A 246 8.56 10.46 -1.83
C PRO A 246 8.35 11.83 -1.20
N ALA A 247 7.51 12.65 -1.82
CA ALA A 247 7.26 14.00 -1.34
C ALA A 247 6.55 14.02 0.01
N GLN A 248 6.78 15.10 0.77
CA GLN A 248 6.25 15.29 2.12
C GLN A 248 4.71 15.19 2.21
N ASN A 249 4.01 15.45 1.10
CA ASN A 249 2.56 15.36 1.00
C ASN A 249 2.03 13.92 0.76
N ILE A 250 2.88 12.91 0.58
CA ILE A 250 2.43 11.53 0.25
C ILE A 250 1.47 10.97 1.31
N ARG A 251 1.64 11.34 2.59
CA ARG A 251 0.70 11.02 3.67
C ARG A 251 -0.69 11.60 3.43
N ALA A 252 -0.75 12.85 2.96
CA ALA A 252 -2.00 13.54 2.67
C ALA A 252 -2.66 13.00 1.40
N TRP A 253 -1.86 12.67 0.37
CA TRP A 253 -2.32 11.99 -0.84
C TRP A 253 -2.96 10.63 -0.51
N LEU A 254 -2.30 9.80 0.32
CA LEU A 254 -2.83 8.50 0.77
C LEU A 254 -4.12 8.66 1.59
N LYS A 255 -4.15 9.59 2.55
CA LYS A 255 -5.35 9.90 3.34
C LYS A 255 -6.53 10.33 2.44
N LEU A 256 -6.29 11.19 1.45
CA LEU A 256 -7.34 11.64 0.54
C LEU A 256 -7.83 10.51 -0.38
N ALA A 257 -6.92 9.75 -1.00
CA ALA A 257 -7.29 8.60 -1.83
C ALA A 257 -8.11 7.56 -1.04
N THR A 258 -7.73 7.31 0.22
CA THR A 258 -8.48 6.45 1.16
C THR A 258 -9.91 6.96 1.36
N ALA A 259 -10.08 8.23 1.73
CA ALA A 259 -11.39 8.83 1.96
C ALA A 259 -12.25 8.88 0.67
N SER A 260 -11.64 9.20 -0.48
CA SER A 260 -12.31 9.19 -1.78
C SER A 260 -12.76 7.79 -2.23
N CYS A 261 -12.04 6.73 -1.86
CA CYS A 261 -12.52 5.37 -2.08
C CYS A 261 -13.68 5.01 -1.15
N GLN A 262 -13.60 5.36 0.14
CA GLN A 262 -14.67 5.13 1.12
C GLN A 262 -15.98 5.88 0.76
N MET A 263 -15.87 7.02 0.07
CA MET A 263 -17.00 7.81 -0.41
C MET A 263 -17.92 7.11 -1.42
N ARG A 264 -17.50 6.02 -2.07
CA ARG A 264 -18.22 5.35 -3.19
C ARG A 264 -19.72 5.17 -2.94
N ASN A 265 -20.10 4.76 -1.73
CA ASN A 265 -21.49 4.49 -1.36
C ASN A 265 -22.40 5.74 -1.41
N LYS A 266 -21.83 6.94 -1.21
CA LYS A 266 -22.55 8.22 -1.33
C LYS A 266 -22.35 8.82 -2.74
N ARG A 267 -21.14 8.72 -3.30
CA ARG A 267 -20.81 9.16 -4.66
C ARG A 267 -19.58 8.44 -5.21
N ALA A 268 -19.70 7.93 -6.43
CA ALA A 268 -18.54 7.50 -7.22
C ALA A 268 -17.63 8.70 -7.56
N MET A 269 -16.44 8.75 -6.97
CA MET A 269 -15.43 9.78 -7.28
C MET A 269 -14.53 9.41 -8.46
N TYR A 270 -14.31 8.12 -8.68
CA TYR A 270 -13.43 7.58 -9.72
C TYR A 270 -14.19 6.66 -10.68
N LEU A 271 -13.77 6.65 -11.94
CA LEU A 271 -14.14 5.60 -12.89
C LEU A 271 -13.49 4.28 -12.48
N THR A 272 -14.06 3.16 -12.92
CA THR A 272 -13.53 1.81 -12.62
C THR A 272 -12.07 1.67 -13.07
N SER A 273 -11.70 2.22 -14.23
CA SER A 273 -10.32 2.23 -14.74
C SER A 273 -9.36 3.15 -13.96
N GLU A 274 -9.86 4.23 -13.36
CA GLU A 274 -9.06 5.12 -12.51
C GLU A 274 -8.78 4.45 -11.15
N ALA A 275 -9.76 3.71 -10.62
CA ALA A 275 -9.58 2.88 -9.43
C ALA A 275 -8.66 1.66 -9.70
N GLU A 276 -8.70 1.08 -10.91
CA GLU A 276 -7.74 0.05 -11.35
C GLU A 276 -6.30 0.61 -11.31
N GLU A 277 -6.05 1.79 -11.91
CA GLU A 277 -4.73 2.43 -11.89
C GLU A 277 -4.31 2.86 -10.47
N LEU A 278 -5.24 3.33 -9.64
CA LEU A 278 -4.97 3.67 -8.24
C LEU A 278 -4.43 2.48 -7.44
N ILE A 279 -4.97 1.26 -7.64
CA ILE A 279 -4.43 0.05 -6.99
C ILE A 279 -3.00 -0.25 -7.47
N GLU A 280 -2.73 -0.10 -8.77
CA GLU A 280 -1.37 -0.27 -9.30
C GLU A 280 -0.39 0.73 -8.67
N VAL A 281 -0.79 1.99 -8.50
CA VAL A 281 0.00 3.01 -7.82
C VAL A 281 0.31 2.58 -6.38
N ILE A 282 -0.70 2.19 -5.60
CA ILE A 282 -0.52 1.80 -4.19
C ILE A 282 0.45 0.59 -4.07
N ILE A 283 0.40 -0.37 -5.00
CA ILE A 283 1.35 -1.51 -5.05
C ILE A 283 2.77 -1.07 -5.38
N CYS A 284 2.94 -0.12 -6.29
CA CYS A 284 4.25 0.48 -6.56
C CYS A 284 4.79 1.21 -5.31
N LEU A 285 3.92 1.90 -4.55
CA LEU A 285 4.31 2.56 -3.29
C LEU A 285 4.71 1.54 -2.19
N PHE A 286 4.06 0.38 -2.11
CA PHE A 286 4.50 -0.74 -1.24
C PHE A 286 5.87 -1.30 -1.63
N SER A 287 6.24 -1.17 -2.91
CA SER A 287 7.51 -1.64 -3.43
C SER A 287 8.66 -0.67 -3.12
N ASP A 288 8.39 0.58 -2.72
CA ASP A 288 9.43 1.54 -2.37
C ASP A 288 9.79 1.46 -0.87
N ARG A 289 11.04 1.09 -0.60
CA ARG A 289 11.56 0.94 0.76
C ARG A 289 11.55 2.24 1.56
N GLN A 290 11.58 3.42 0.92
CA GLN A 290 11.47 4.70 1.61
C GLN A 290 10.09 4.92 2.24
N LEU A 291 9.06 4.19 1.76
CA LEU A 291 7.69 4.27 2.26
C LEU A 291 7.34 3.23 3.34
N GLN A 292 8.30 2.44 3.81
CA GLN A 292 8.08 1.43 4.85
C GLN A 292 7.49 2.02 6.15
N GLY A 293 7.78 3.29 6.46
CA GLY A 293 7.18 4.01 7.60
C GLY A 293 5.68 4.33 7.44
N LEU A 294 5.08 4.12 6.25
CA LEU A 294 3.68 4.40 5.94
C LEU A 294 2.84 3.13 5.71
N LEU A 295 3.36 1.94 6.00
CA LEU A 295 2.68 0.66 5.71
C LEU A 295 1.24 0.59 6.22
N VAL A 296 0.94 1.16 7.39
CA VAL A 296 -0.43 1.19 7.95
C VAL A 296 -1.37 1.99 7.03
N LEU A 297 -0.98 3.21 6.63
CA LEU A 297 -1.75 4.05 5.70
C LEU A 297 -1.86 3.42 4.31
N LEU A 298 -0.79 2.77 3.83
CA LEU A 298 -0.81 2.05 2.55
C LEU A 298 -1.77 0.86 2.59
N HIS A 299 -1.83 0.09 3.69
CA HIS A 299 -2.77 -1.02 3.83
C HIS A 299 -4.22 -0.54 3.96
N GLU A 300 -4.47 0.56 4.68
CA GLU A 300 -5.79 1.19 4.78
C GLU A 300 -6.28 1.72 3.42
N CYS A 301 -5.39 2.40 2.68
CA CYS A 301 -5.65 2.90 1.33
C CYS A 301 -5.91 1.74 0.35
N MET A 302 -5.10 0.67 0.41
CA MET A 302 -5.29 -0.54 -0.39
C MET A 302 -6.63 -1.21 -0.13
N GLN A 303 -7.00 -1.40 1.15
CA GLN A 303 -8.26 -2.04 1.51
C GLN A 303 -9.47 -1.18 1.09
N SER A 304 -9.36 0.15 1.21
CA SER A 304 -10.37 1.08 0.73
C SER A 304 -10.51 1.04 -0.80
N ALA A 305 -9.39 0.99 -1.54
CA ALA A 305 -9.38 0.87 -3.00
C ALA A 305 -9.95 -0.47 -3.50
N ILE A 306 -9.60 -1.60 -2.87
CA ILE A 306 -10.20 -2.92 -3.17
C ILE A 306 -11.71 -2.94 -2.85
N SER A 307 -12.14 -2.21 -1.84
CA SER A 307 -13.55 -2.09 -1.45
C SER A 307 -14.36 -1.15 -2.35
N TYR A 308 -13.71 -0.31 -3.17
CA TYR A 308 -14.34 0.66 -4.08
C TYR A 308 -15.23 0.00 -5.15
N PHE A 309 -14.83 -1.17 -5.63
CA PHE A 309 -15.49 -1.85 -6.74
C PHE A 309 -16.81 -2.51 -6.28
N THR A 310 -17.83 -2.56 -7.16
CA THR A 310 -18.94 -3.51 -6.97
C THR A 310 -18.42 -4.95 -7.13
N ASN A 311 -19.23 -5.95 -6.76
CA ASN A 311 -18.83 -7.35 -6.95
C ASN A 311 -18.62 -7.69 -8.44
N GLU A 312 -19.46 -7.14 -9.31
CA GLU A 312 -19.40 -7.33 -10.77
C GLU A 312 -18.18 -6.63 -11.39
N GLU A 313 -17.91 -5.38 -11.00
CA GLU A 313 -16.70 -4.68 -11.44
C GLU A 313 -15.44 -5.44 -11.00
N TRP A 314 -15.42 -5.91 -9.74
CA TRP A 314 -14.24 -6.48 -9.11
C TRP A 314 -13.71 -7.75 -9.79
N GLU A 315 -14.56 -8.67 -10.25
CA GLU A 315 -14.08 -9.89 -10.93
C GLU A 315 -13.24 -9.55 -12.17
N SER A 316 -13.73 -8.62 -13.00
CA SER A 316 -13.02 -8.17 -14.21
C SER A 316 -11.80 -7.30 -13.89
N SER A 317 -11.90 -6.40 -12.91
CA SER A 317 -10.83 -5.48 -12.52
C SER A 317 -9.67 -6.22 -11.85
N CYS A 318 -9.95 -7.19 -10.98
CA CYS A 318 -8.95 -8.02 -10.29
C CYS A 318 -8.00 -8.70 -11.28
N GLU A 319 -8.53 -9.28 -12.36
CA GLU A 319 -7.71 -9.95 -13.38
C GLU A 319 -6.91 -8.96 -14.24
N LYS A 320 -7.51 -7.83 -14.65
CA LYS A 320 -6.81 -6.78 -15.41
C LYS A 320 -5.63 -6.20 -14.63
N ILE A 321 -5.86 -5.81 -13.37
CA ILE A 321 -4.83 -5.25 -12.50
C ILE A 321 -3.70 -6.28 -12.32
N ALA A 322 -4.04 -7.55 -12.05
CA ALA A 322 -3.05 -8.62 -11.90
C ALA A 322 -2.20 -8.84 -13.17
N LYS A 323 -2.80 -8.85 -14.36
CA LYS A 323 -2.07 -8.92 -15.65
C LYS A 323 -1.17 -7.71 -15.86
N SER A 324 -1.68 -6.51 -15.57
CA SER A 324 -0.96 -5.25 -15.72
C SER A 324 0.26 -5.18 -14.81
N LEU A 325 0.13 -5.60 -13.54
CA LEU A 325 1.24 -5.75 -12.60
C LEU A 325 2.26 -6.78 -13.09
N ALA A 326 1.82 -7.99 -13.47
CA ALA A 326 2.72 -9.07 -13.93
C ALA A 326 3.57 -8.72 -15.16
N CYS A 327 3.15 -7.72 -15.94
CA CYS A 327 3.92 -7.15 -17.05
C CYS A 327 4.96 -6.08 -16.63
N ARG A 328 4.84 -5.50 -15.43
CA ARG A 328 5.72 -4.43 -14.91
C ARG A 328 6.63 -4.87 -13.76
N VAL A 329 6.27 -5.95 -13.06
CA VAL A 329 7.03 -6.52 -11.94
C VAL A 329 8.41 -7.03 -12.42
N PRO A 330 9.53 -6.59 -11.82
CA PRO A 330 10.85 -7.14 -12.13
C PRO A 330 10.95 -8.60 -11.65
N LYS A 331 11.78 -9.39 -12.33
CA LYS A 331 11.87 -10.85 -12.13
C LYS A 331 12.79 -11.24 -10.96
N ASP A 332 12.64 -10.56 -9.84
CA ASP A 332 13.47 -10.66 -8.64
C ASP A 332 12.60 -10.77 -7.36
N LEU A 333 13.22 -10.61 -6.19
CA LEU A 333 12.56 -10.63 -4.88
C LEU A 333 11.42 -9.62 -4.72
N ASN A 334 11.37 -8.54 -5.51
CA ASN A 334 10.27 -7.57 -5.46
C ASN A 334 8.94 -8.19 -5.95
N CYS A 335 8.98 -9.25 -6.78
CA CYS A 335 7.77 -9.97 -7.18
C CYS A 335 7.07 -10.64 -5.99
N LEU A 336 7.84 -11.18 -5.05
CA LEU A 336 7.33 -11.75 -3.80
C LEU A 336 6.77 -10.63 -2.90
N ARG A 337 7.47 -9.49 -2.79
CA ARG A 337 7.00 -8.34 -2.00
C ARG A 337 5.66 -7.79 -2.48
N ILE A 338 5.44 -7.72 -3.80
CA ILE A 338 4.19 -7.28 -4.41
C ILE A 338 3.02 -8.25 -4.09
N VAL A 339 3.28 -9.55 -3.96
CA VAL A 339 2.28 -10.52 -3.48
C VAL A 339 2.09 -10.42 -1.97
N GLU A 340 3.17 -10.22 -1.21
CA GLU A 340 3.14 -10.15 0.26
C GLU A 340 2.39 -8.92 0.78
N CYS A 341 2.53 -7.76 0.14
CA CYS A 341 1.90 -6.51 0.58
C CYS A 341 0.37 -6.52 0.44
N ILE A 342 -0.18 -7.41 -0.40
CA ILE A 342 -1.63 -7.63 -0.48
C ILE A 342 -2.06 -8.41 0.76
N SER A 343 -2.67 -7.70 1.71
CA SER A 343 -3.08 -8.27 2.99
C SER A 343 -4.24 -9.26 2.85
N VAL A 344 -4.25 -10.30 3.67
CA VAL A 344 -5.10 -11.50 3.50
C VAL A 344 -6.41 -11.39 4.33
N VAL A 345 -6.90 -10.16 4.52
CA VAL A 345 -7.95 -9.83 5.51
C VAL A 345 -9.34 -10.26 5.04
N ASN A 346 -9.73 -9.93 3.80
CA ASN A 346 -11.07 -10.23 3.26
C ASN A 346 -11.00 -11.16 2.04
N THR A 347 -12.15 -11.62 1.56
CA THR A 347 -12.26 -12.54 0.42
C THR A 347 -11.73 -11.93 -0.88
N ARG A 348 -11.97 -10.62 -1.11
CA ARG A 348 -11.49 -9.90 -2.29
C ARG A 348 -9.96 -9.80 -2.32
N SER A 349 -9.33 -9.47 -1.19
CA SER A 349 -7.88 -9.32 -1.10
C SER A 349 -7.17 -10.68 -1.11
N LYS A 350 -7.79 -11.74 -0.57
CA LYS A 350 -7.38 -13.15 -0.76
C LYS A 350 -7.37 -13.54 -2.24
N LEU A 351 -8.48 -13.27 -2.95
CA LEU A 351 -8.60 -13.53 -4.39
C LEU A 351 -7.51 -12.76 -5.16
N PHE A 352 -7.40 -11.45 -4.94
CA PHE A 352 -6.43 -10.61 -5.64
C PHE A 352 -4.99 -11.01 -5.41
N ARG A 353 -4.59 -11.36 -4.17
CA ARG A 353 -3.26 -11.91 -3.89
C ARG A 353 -2.99 -13.18 -4.70
N SER A 354 -3.97 -14.09 -4.77
CA SER A 354 -3.88 -15.31 -5.56
C SER A 354 -3.77 -15.03 -7.06
N THR A 355 -4.61 -14.13 -7.59
CA THR A 355 -4.59 -13.74 -9.01
C THR A 355 -3.30 -13.05 -9.41
N VAL A 356 -2.77 -12.14 -8.58
CA VAL A 356 -1.47 -11.46 -8.81
C VAL A 356 -0.33 -12.48 -8.81
N ALA A 357 -0.28 -13.37 -7.81
CA ALA A 357 0.73 -14.44 -7.77
C ALA A 357 0.66 -15.33 -9.02
N HIS A 358 -0.55 -15.72 -9.44
CA HIS A 358 -0.76 -16.55 -10.62
C HIS A 358 -0.32 -15.85 -11.92
N GLN A 359 -0.70 -14.58 -12.12
CA GLN A 359 -0.31 -13.82 -13.33
C GLN A 359 1.20 -13.57 -13.37
N ILE A 360 1.84 -13.31 -12.23
CA ILE A 360 3.31 -13.22 -12.12
C ILE A 360 3.95 -14.56 -12.54
N LEU A 361 3.48 -15.69 -12.02
CA LEU A 361 3.99 -17.01 -12.40
C LEU A 361 3.80 -17.30 -13.91
N LEU A 362 2.64 -16.99 -14.48
CA LEU A 362 2.40 -17.11 -15.92
C LEU A 362 3.41 -16.28 -16.74
N SER A 363 3.67 -15.03 -16.34
CA SER A 363 4.69 -14.16 -16.95
C SER A 363 6.09 -14.79 -16.92
N TYR A 364 6.48 -15.44 -15.82
CA TYR A 364 7.74 -16.20 -15.75
C TYR A 364 7.78 -17.39 -16.74
N PHE A 365 6.71 -18.17 -16.86
CA PHE A 365 6.66 -19.34 -17.73
C PHE A 365 6.58 -18.99 -19.22
N ASP A 366 5.79 -17.98 -19.60
CA ASP A 366 5.69 -17.48 -20.98
C ASP A 366 7.03 -16.96 -21.53
N HIS A 367 7.88 -16.43 -20.65
CA HIS A 367 9.23 -16.06 -21.01
C HIS A 367 10.17 -17.27 -21.13
N LYS A 368 10.02 -18.31 -20.29
CA LYS A 368 10.79 -19.57 -20.44
C LYS A 368 10.43 -20.31 -21.73
N THR A 369 9.15 -20.40 -22.10
CA THR A 369 8.73 -21.02 -23.38
C THR A 369 9.24 -20.23 -24.59
N LYS A 370 9.15 -18.89 -24.57
CA LYS A 370 9.74 -18.03 -25.63
C LYS A 370 11.27 -18.15 -25.71
N ALA A 371 11.97 -18.25 -24.59
CA ALA A 371 13.42 -18.47 -24.58
C ALA A 371 13.82 -19.85 -25.12
N VAL A 372 13.06 -20.91 -24.83
CA VAL A 372 13.24 -22.25 -25.40
C VAL A 372 12.96 -22.28 -26.91
N ILE A 373 12.00 -21.48 -27.40
CA ILE A 373 11.73 -21.32 -28.83
C ILE A 373 12.86 -20.56 -29.53
N PHE A 374 13.32 -19.42 -28.99
CA PHE A 374 14.43 -18.67 -29.59
C PHE A 374 15.75 -19.44 -29.60
N SER A 375 16.07 -20.17 -28.52
CA SER A 375 17.26 -21.05 -28.48
C SER A 375 17.16 -22.24 -29.44
N ARG A 376 15.96 -22.82 -29.68
CA ARG A 376 15.79 -23.87 -30.71
C ARG A 376 15.86 -23.33 -32.15
N CYS A 377 15.43 -22.10 -32.39
CA CYS A 377 15.55 -21.48 -33.72
C CYS A 377 16.99 -21.04 -34.08
N THR A 378 17.90 -20.88 -33.11
CA THR A 378 19.31 -20.55 -33.38
C THR A 378 20.22 -21.75 -33.63
N TYR A 379 19.73 -22.99 -33.43
CA TYR A 379 20.50 -24.23 -33.67
C TYR A 379 20.01 -25.06 -34.87
N THR A 380 19.23 -24.46 -35.78
CA THR A 380 18.74 -25.13 -37.00
C THR A 380 19.04 -24.38 -38.31
N TRP A 381 19.95 -23.39 -38.27
CA TRP A 381 20.51 -22.73 -39.46
C TRP A 381 22.04 -22.52 -39.32
N CYS A 382 22.79 -23.61 -39.45
CA CYS A 382 24.17 -23.69 -39.95
C CYS A 382 24.37 -25.10 -40.53
#